data_AF-A0A4U7ETP8-F1
#
_entry.id   AF-A0A4U7ETP8-F1
#
_cell.length_a   1.000
_cell.length_b   1.000
_cell.length_c   1.000
_cell.angle_alpha   90.00
_cell.angle_beta   90.00
_cell.angle_gamma   90.00
#
_symmetry.space_group_name_H-M   'P 1'
#
loop_
_entity.id
_entity.type
_entity.pdbx_description
1 polymer ?
#
loop_
_entity_poly.entity_id
_entity_poly.type
_entity_poly.pdbx_seq_one_letter_code
_entity_poly.pdbx_strand_id
1 'polypeptide(L)'
;MDRDRGYTHDELLHQELRSAREELVRKRARRSESPAPSESRLPLMPEHDEGFIRLALMSVEELETHIERIERDLADLQEGVERPDE
;
A
#
# COMPACT_ATOMS: atom_id res chain seq x y z
N MET A 1 -4.71 26.26 -12.38
CA MET A 1 -5.03 24.82 -12.18
C MET A 1 -3.71 24.16 -11.81
N ASP A 2 -3.27 24.41 -10.59
CA ASP A 2 -1.98 23.94 -10.08
C ASP A 2 -2.15 22.52 -9.55
N ARG A 3 -1.75 21.52 -10.33
CA ARG A 3 -1.48 20.16 -9.86
C ARG A 3 -0.38 19.52 -10.70
N ASP A 4 0.75 20.19 -10.79
CA ASP A 4 2.02 19.53 -11.07
C ASP A 4 2.80 19.48 -9.75
N ARG A 5 2.24 18.74 -8.77
CA ARG A 5 3.09 18.21 -7.70
C ARG A 5 3.55 16.87 -8.22
N GLY A 6 4.70 16.86 -8.89
CA GLY A 6 5.44 15.62 -9.07
C GLY A 6 5.74 15.08 -7.68
N TYR A 7 5.01 14.03 -7.27
CA TYR A 7 5.30 13.34 -6.03
C TYR A 7 6.72 12.80 -6.11
N THR A 8 7.50 12.99 -5.05
CA THR A 8 8.82 12.36 -4.97
C THR A 8 8.66 10.84 -4.87
N HIS A 9 9.71 10.11 -5.22
CA HIS A 9 9.66 8.65 -5.18
C HIS A 9 9.33 8.13 -3.77
N ASP A 10 9.81 8.80 -2.72
CA ASP A 10 9.47 8.47 -1.32
C ASP A 10 7.99 8.74 -1.00
N GLU A 11 7.40 9.83 -1.50
CA GLU A 11 5.99 10.14 -1.30
C GLU A 11 5.08 9.07 -1.94
N LEU A 12 5.46 8.59 -3.13
CA LEU A 12 4.77 7.50 -3.82
C LEU A 12 4.87 6.19 -3.03
N LEU A 13 6.06 5.86 -2.51
CA LEU A 13 6.26 4.66 -1.69
C LEU A 13 5.50 4.74 -0.36
N HIS A 14 5.45 5.91 0.28
CA HIS A 14 4.65 6.11 1.49
C HIS A 14 3.15 5.95 1.23
N GLN A 15 2.66 6.46 0.11
CA GLN A 15 1.26 6.28 -0.29
C GLN A 15 0.96 4.81 -0.57
N GLU A 16 1.84 4.09 -1.27
CA GLU A 16 1.67 2.67 -1.56
C GLU A 16 1.72 1.82 -0.28
N LEU A 17 2.66 2.10 0.64
CA LEU A 17 2.77 1.45 1.94
C LEU A 17 1.47 1.59 2.75
N ARG A 18 0.88 2.79 2.75
CA ARG A 18 -0.39 3.05 3.41
C ARG A 18 -1.51 2.19 2.81
N SER A 19 -1.64 2.20 1.47
CA SER A 19 -2.66 1.39 0.80
C SER A 19 -2.48 -0.11 1.03
N ALA A 20 -1.25 -0.61 1.03
CA ALA A 20 -0.95 -2.02 1.30
C ALA A 20 -1.34 -2.42 2.73
N ARG A 21 -1.05 -1.58 3.72
CA ARG A 21 -1.44 -1.80 5.13
C ARG A 21 -2.95 -1.77 5.32
N GLU A 22 -3.65 -0.83 4.69
CA GLU A 22 -5.11 -0.75 4.73
C GLU A 22 -5.75 -2.02 4.16
N GLU A 23 -5.23 -2.54 3.04
CA GLU A 23 -5.74 -3.78 2.44
C GLU A 23 -5.40 -5.03 3.27
N LEU A 24 -4.22 -5.07 3.89
CA LEU A 24 -3.86 -6.15 4.83
C LEU A 24 -4.83 -6.21 6.01
N VAL A 25 -5.18 -5.05 6.59
CA VAL A 25 -6.18 -4.95 7.67
C VAL A 25 -7.54 -5.43 7.18
N ARG A 26 -7.99 -4.99 5.99
CA ARG A 26 -9.27 -5.44 5.40
C ARG A 26 -9.32 -6.97 5.24
N LYS A 27 -8.27 -7.58 4.68
CA LYS A 27 -8.22 -9.03 4.46
C LYS A 27 -8.15 -9.82 5.77
N ARG A 28 -7.39 -9.33 6.76
CA ARG A 28 -7.31 -9.95 8.10
C ARG A 28 -8.65 -9.85 8.84
N ALA A 29 -9.35 -8.73 8.74
CA ALA A 29 -10.70 -8.56 9.31
C ALA A 29 -11.68 -9.56 8.69
N ARG A 30 -11.69 -9.68 7.35
CA ARG A 30 -12.54 -10.65 6.63
C ARG A 30 -12.22 -12.12 6.95
N ARG A 31 -10.98 -12.44 7.31
CA ARG A 31 -10.57 -13.79 7.73
C ARG A 31 -10.97 -14.10 9.18
N SER A 32 -11.03 -13.07 10.03
CA SER A 32 -11.35 -13.20 11.45
C SER A 32 -12.86 -13.18 11.72
N GLU A 33 -13.63 -12.51 10.88
CA GLU A 33 -15.09 -12.61 10.85
C GLU A 33 -15.48 -13.99 10.27
N SER A 34 -15.96 -14.89 11.14
CA SER A 34 -16.69 -16.10 10.72
C SER A 34 -17.76 -15.70 9.70
N PRO A 35 -18.02 -16.46 8.61
CA PRO A 35 -18.78 -15.97 7.46
C PRO A 35 -20.25 -15.75 7.82
N ALA A 36 -20.57 -14.56 8.34
CA ALA A 36 -21.91 -14.03 8.21
C ALA A 36 -22.09 -13.65 6.74
N PRO A 37 -23.16 -14.11 6.06
CA PRO A 37 -23.47 -13.71 4.69
C PRO A 37 -24.03 -12.28 4.72
N SER A 38 -23.21 -11.33 5.12
CA SER A 38 -23.52 -9.92 5.00
C SER A 38 -22.74 -9.41 3.81
N GLU A 39 -23.48 -9.39 2.70
CA GLU A 39 -23.38 -8.43 1.61
C GLU A 39 -22.05 -7.69 1.59
N SER A 40 -21.18 -8.16 0.70
CA SER A 40 -19.92 -7.55 0.32
C SER A 40 -20.16 -6.10 -0.14
N ARG A 41 -20.42 -5.21 0.80
CA ARG A 41 -20.38 -3.77 0.67
C ARG A 41 -18.91 -3.40 0.63
N LEU A 42 -18.26 -3.77 -0.46
CA LEU A 42 -17.18 -2.95 -0.99
C LEU A 42 -17.82 -1.57 -1.18
N PRO A 43 -17.42 -0.52 -0.45
CA PRO A 43 -17.73 0.82 -0.89
C PRO A 43 -17.07 0.92 -2.27
N LEU A 44 -17.88 0.83 -3.31
CA LEU A 44 -17.49 1.23 -4.66
C LEU A 44 -17.20 2.73 -4.55
N MET A 45 -15.94 3.08 -4.36
CA MET A 45 -15.49 4.47 -4.38
C MET A 45 -14.41 4.61 -5.45
N PRO A 46 -14.46 5.75 -6.14
CA PRO A 46 -14.18 5.89 -7.55
C PRO A 46 -12.67 6.09 -7.76
N GLU A 47 -12.20 5.80 -8.98
CA GLU A 47 -10.77 5.86 -9.35
C GLU A 47 -9.99 4.62 -8.86
N HIS A 48 -10.36 3.43 -9.35
CA HIS A 48 -9.48 2.26 -9.22
C HIS A 48 -8.19 2.53 -10.00
N ASP A 49 -7.22 3.13 -9.32
CA ASP A 49 -5.84 3.18 -9.76
C ASP A 49 -5.32 1.73 -9.90
N GLU A 50 -4.48 1.47 -10.90
CA GLU A 50 -3.92 0.12 -11.14
C GLU A 50 -3.24 -0.43 -9.89
N GLY A 51 -2.65 0.46 -9.07
CA GLY A 51 -2.06 0.10 -7.77
C GLY A 51 -3.05 -0.55 -6.80
N PHE A 52 -4.28 -0.03 -6.71
CA PHE A 52 -5.29 -0.57 -5.81
C PHE A 52 -5.75 -1.97 -6.24
N ILE A 53 -5.95 -2.18 -7.54
CA ILE A 53 -6.36 -3.49 -8.08
C ILE A 53 -5.27 -4.52 -7.78
N ARG A 54 -3.99 -4.18 -7.95
CA ARG A 54 -2.88 -5.08 -7.62
C ARG A 54 -2.91 -5.52 -6.16
N LEU A 55 -3.04 -4.58 -5.22
CA LEU A 55 -3.09 -4.87 -3.79
C LEU A 55 -4.30 -5.73 -3.40
N ALA A 56 -5.46 -5.46 -4.01
CA ALA A 56 -6.68 -6.24 -3.77
C ALA A 56 -6.56 -7.69 -4.24
N LEU A 57 -5.75 -7.96 -5.28
CA LEU A 57 -5.51 -9.31 -5.80
C LEU A 57 -4.47 -10.09 -4.99
N MET A 58 -3.55 -9.41 -4.30
CA MET A 58 -2.55 -10.05 -3.44
C MET A 58 -3.19 -10.79 -2.26
N SER A 59 -2.64 -11.94 -1.90
CA SER A 59 -2.91 -12.64 -0.66
C SER A 59 -2.35 -11.89 0.55
N VAL A 60 -2.70 -12.34 1.76
CA VAL A 60 -2.17 -11.76 3.01
C VAL A 60 -0.65 -11.87 3.07
N GLU A 61 -0.10 -13.03 2.71
CA GLU A 61 1.35 -13.31 2.71
C GLU A 61 2.10 -12.47 1.66
N GLU A 62 1.49 -12.29 0.48
CA GLU A 62 2.03 -11.42 -0.57
C GLU A 62 2.01 -9.95 -0.15
N LEU A 63 0.95 -9.49 0.53
CA LEU A 63 0.89 -8.12 1.07
C LEU A 63 1.94 -7.88 2.16
N GLU A 64 2.16 -8.84 3.05
CA GLU A 64 3.20 -8.77 4.08
C GLU A 64 4.59 -8.64 3.42
N THR A 65 4.89 -9.51 2.46
CA THR A 65 6.14 -9.47 1.70
C THR A 65 6.31 -8.15 0.93
N HIS A 66 5.23 -7.64 0.34
CA HIS A 66 5.23 -6.38 -0.41
C HIS A 66 5.47 -5.17 0.50
N ILE A 67 4.86 -5.16 1.69
CA ILE A 67 5.11 -4.14 2.72
C ILE A 67 6.58 -4.15 3.15
N GLU A 68 7.14 -5.32 3.47
CA GLU A 68 8.54 -5.46 3.88
C GLU A 68 9.50 -4.94 2.81
N ARG A 69 9.20 -5.18 1.53
CA ARG A 69 9.98 -4.64 0.42
C ARG A 69 9.93 -3.12 0.38
N ILE A 70 8.74 -2.52 0.46
CA ILE A 70 8.58 -1.06 0.43
C ILE A 70 9.27 -0.41 1.63
N GLU A 71 9.19 -1.02 2.82
CA GLU A 71 9.87 -0.51 4.01
C GLU A 71 11.40 -0.52 3.85
N ARG A 72 11.95 -1.56 3.19
CA ARG A 72 13.38 -1.59 2.84
C ARG A 72 13.73 -0.54 1.80
N ASP A 73 12.96 -0.43 0.72
CA ASP A 73 13.19 0.56 -0.33
C ASP A 73 13.17 1.99 0.25
N LEU A 74 12.24 2.27 1.19
CA LEU A 74 12.19 3.55 1.92
C LEU A 74 13.40 3.77 2.83
N ALA A 75 13.91 2.72 3.47
CA ALA A 75 15.11 2.81 4.30
C ALA A 75 16.37 3.05 3.44
N ASP A 76 16.49 2.34 2.32
CA ASP A 76 17.59 2.49 1.37
C ASP A 76 17.63 3.91 0.78
N LEU A 77 16.46 4.50 0.49
CA LEU A 77 16.34 5.89 0.03
C LEU A 77 16.75 6.89 1.12
N GLN A 78 16.41 6.65 2.38
CA GLN A 78 16.85 7.49 3.50
C GLN A 78 18.37 7.39 3.73
N GLU A 79 18.92 6.17 3.71
CA GLU A 79 20.35 5.92 3.89
C GLU A 79 21.19 6.47 2.72
N GLY A 80 20.66 6.43 1.50
CA GLY A 80 21.28 7.03 0.32
C GLY A 80 21.36 8.57 0.36
N VAL A 81 20.47 9.22 1.13
CA VAL A 81 20.49 10.68 1.36
C VAL A 81 21.43 11.05 2.52
N GLU A 82 21.63 10.16 3.49
CA GLU A 82 22.49 10.38 4.67
C GLU A 82 23.97 10.01 4.49
N ARG A 83 24.40 9.52 3.32
CA ARG A 83 25.82 9.38 2.99
C ARG A 83 26.31 10.60 2.20
N PRO A 84 26.74 11.71 2.85
CA PRO A 84 27.66 12.62 2.17
C PRO A 84 28.95 11.83 1.94
N ASP A 85 29.31 11.66 0.67
CA ASP A 85 30.63 11.18 0.27
C ASP A 85 31.72 11.94 1.05
N GLU A 86 32.69 11.19 1.59
CA GLU A 86 33.97 11.72 2.09
C GLU A 86 34.75 12.48 1.01
#